data_AF-A0A351XJX2-F1
#
_entry.id   AF-A0A351XJX2-F1
#
_cell.length_a   1.000
_cell.length_b   1.000
_cell.length_c   1.000
_cell.angle_alpha   90.00
_cell.angle_beta   90.00
_cell.angle_gamma   90.00
#
_symmetry.space_group_name_H-M   'P 1'
#
loop_
_entity.id
_entity.type
_entity.pdbx_description
1 polymer ?
#
loop_
_entity_poly.entity_id
_entity_poly.type
_entity_poly.pdbx_seq_one_letter_code
_entity_poly.pdbx_strand_id
1 'polypeptide(L)' 'MADIKIIVMDMDGTLLNSDKIVSNYTKQLLKKLNSEGYKLGIASGRPIVGLKRTVAALGIESCINFMTGS' A
#
# COMPACT_ATOMS: atom_id res chain seq x y z
N MET A 1 1.73 -26.57 -6.38
CA MET A 1 2.30 -25.36 -5.74
C MET A 1 1.15 -24.40 -5.45
N ALA A 2 1.15 -23.68 -4.33
CA ALA A 2 0.21 -22.57 -4.14
C ALA A 2 0.70 -21.36 -4.95
N ASP A 3 -0.18 -20.75 -5.74
CA ASP A 3 0.13 -19.51 -6.47
C ASP A 3 0.33 -18.36 -5.48
N ILE A 4 1.54 -17.81 -5.41
CA ILE A 4 1.82 -16.62 -4.61
C ILE A 4 1.44 -15.40 -5.44
N LYS A 5 0.42 -14.66 -5.00
CA LYS A 5 -0.05 -13.45 -5.68
C LYS A 5 0.42 -12.21 -4.92
N ILE A 6 1.22 -11.39 -5.58
CA ILE A 6 1.82 -10.18 -5.00
C ILE A 6 1.42 -8.98 -5.85
N ILE A 7 1.04 -7.89 -5.20
CA ILE A 7 0.78 -6.60 -5.83
C ILE A 7 1.70 -5.58 -5.17
N VAL A 8 2.54 -4.92 -5.95
CA VAL A 8 3.44 -3.85 -5.48
C VAL A 8 3.03 -2.56 -6.14
N MET A 9 2.89 -1.50 -5.34
CA MET A 9 2.38 -0.21 -5.81
C MET A 9 3.36 0.90 -5.45
N ASP A 10 3.50 1.86 -6.35
CA ASP A 10 4.07 3.16 -6.03
C ASP A 10 3.07 4.04 -5.27
N MET A 11 3.58 5.05 -4.58
CA MET A 11 2.81 6.00 -3.77
C MET A 11 2.35 7.21 -4.59
N ASP A 12 3.28 8.07 -4.99
CA ASP A 12 3.00 9.42 -5.46
C ASP A 12 2.58 9.43 -6.93
N GLY A 13 1.36 9.91 -7.21
CA GLY A 13 0.80 9.84 -8.57
C GLY A 13 0.36 8.43 -9.00
N THR A 14 0.41 7.47 -8.07
CA THR A 14 -0.03 6.09 -8.28
C THR A 14 -1.11 5.71 -7.27
N LEU A 15 -0.74 5.29 -6.05
CA LEU A 15 -1.70 4.93 -5.00
C LEU A 15 -2.42 6.16 -4.40
N LEU A 16 -1.70 7.28 -4.36
CA LEU A 16 -2.24 8.56 -3.90
C LEU A 16 -2.88 9.32 -5.05
N ASN A 17 -4.04 9.90 -4.81
CA ASN A 17 -4.64 10.86 -5.72
C ASN A 17 -3.92 12.22 -5.64
N SER A 18 -4.39 13.21 -6.42
CA SER A 18 -3.83 14.57 -6.42
C SER A 18 -3.87 15.27 -5.06
N ASP A 19 -4.81 14.88 -4.18
CA ASP A 19 -4.93 15.41 -2.81
C ASP A 19 -4.03 14.66 -1.81
N LYS A 20 -3.17 13.76 -2.30
CA LYS A 20 -2.27 12.91 -1.51
C LYS A 20 -2.98 11.99 -0.53
N ILE A 21 -4.23 11.61 -0.84
CA ILE A 21 -5.01 10.64 -0.06
C ILE A 21 -5.25 9.35 -0.85
N VAL A 22 -5.55 8.28 -0.11
CA VAL A 22 -6.08 7.04 -0.69
C VAL A 22 -7.59 7.09 -0.60
N SER A 23 -8.27 6.91 -1.72
CA SER A 23 -9.74 6.93 -1.77
C SER A 23 -10.34 5.82 -0.90
N ASN A 24 -11.57 6.03 -0.39
CA ASN A 24 -12.27 4.99 0.37
C ASN A 24 -12.45 3.70 -0.43
N TYR A 25 -12.72 3.83 -1.73
CA TYR A 25 -12.80 2.70 -2.66
C TYR A 25 -11.50 1.89 -2.66
N THR A 26 -10.36 2.56 -2.85
CA THR A 26 -9.05 1.92 -2.86
C THR A 26 -8.74 1.26 -1.51
N LYS A 27 -9.03 1.90 -0.38
CA LYS A 27 -8.84 1.30 0.95
C LYS A 27 -9.63 0.00 1.12
N GLN A 28 -10.90 -0.02 0.69
CA GLN A 28 -11.73 -1.22 0.78
C GLN A 28 -11.21 -2.33 -0.14
N LEU A 29 -10.78 -1.98 -1.35
CA LEU A 29 -10.19 -2.93 -2.29
C LEU A 29 -8.90 -3.56 -1.73
N LEU A 30 -7.99 -2.78 -1.17
CA LEU A 30 -6.75 -3.30 -0.56
C LEU A 30 -7.05 -4.24 0.60
N LYS A 31 -8.02 -3.90 1.46
CA LYS A 31 -8.45 -4.80 2.55
C LYS A 31 -9.00 -6.12 2.02
N LYS A 32 -9.85 -6.06 0.98
CA LYS A 32 -10.39 -7.25 0.31
C LYS A 32 -9.29 -8.13 -0.26
N LEU A 33 -8.36 -7.56 -1.04
CA LEU A 33 -7.25 -8.30 -1.65
C LEU A 33 -6.36 -8.97 -0.59
N ASN A 34 -6.02 -8.25 0.49
CA ASN A 34 -5.27 -8.84 1.59
C ASN A 34 -6.03 -10.00 2.26
N SER A 35 -7.36 -9.88 2.42
CA SER A 35 -8.20 -10.96 2.96
C SER A 35 -8.31 -12.18 2.02
N GLU A 36 -8.18 -11.97 0.71
CA GLU A 36 -8.14 -13.03 -0.31
C GLU A 36 -6.75 -13.69 -0.43
N GLY A 37 -5.78 -13.26 0.38
CA GLY A 37 -4.44 -13.85 0.44
C GLY A 37 -3.41 -13.21 -0.49
N TYR A 38 -3.74 -12.11 -1.17
CA TYR A 38 -2.76 -11.32 -1.91
C TYR A 38 -1.79 -10.65 -0.94
N LYS A 39 -0.50 -10.64 -1.29
CA LYS A 39 0.51 -9.85 -0.57
C LYS A 39 0.60 -8.47 -1.20
N LEU A 40 0.37 -7.44 -0.41
CA LEU A 40 0.41 -6.05 -0.83
C LEU A 40 1.72 -5.39 -0.37
N GLY A 41 2.43 -4.78 -1.31
CA GLY A 41 3.68 -4.08 -1.08
C GLY A 41 3.63 -2.64 -1.53
N ILE A 42 4.41 -1.78 -0.86
CA ILE A 42 4.66 -0.40 -1.32
C ILE A 42 6.12 -0.26 -1.75
N ALA A 43 6.34 0.33 -2.92
CA ALA A 43 7.66 0.73 -3.38
C ALA A 43 7.68 2.23 -3.61
N SER A 44 8.50 2.97 -2.85
CA SER A 44 8.54 4.43 -2.96
C SER A 44 9.97 4.94 -2.89
N GLY A 45 10.24 6.07 -3.54
CA GLY A 45 11.49 6.82 -3.34
C GLY A 45 11.56 7.56 -2.00
N ARG A 46 10.48 7.56 -1.20
CA ARG A 46 10.45 8.24 0.10
C ARG A 46 11.32 7.52 1.13
N PRO A 47 11.96 8.26 2.08
CA PRO A 47 12.67 7.66 3.19
C PRO A 47 11.76 6.73 3.99
N ILE A 48 12.24 5.53 4.35
CA ILE A 48 11.40 4.48 4.94
C ILE A 48 10.63 4.94 6.20
N VAL A 49 11.23 5.82 7.01
CA VAL A 49 10.59 6.38 8.22
C VAL A 49 9.41 7.29 7.86
N GLY A 50 9.56 8.14 6.85
CA GLY A 50 8.48 9.01 6.36
C GLY A 50 7.39 8.22 5.66
N LEU A 51 7.76 7.15 4.95
CA LEU A 51 6.81 6.26 4.30
C LEU A 51 5.92 5.55 5.34
N LYS A 52 6.50 4.99 6.40
CA LYS A 52 5.73 4.35 7.50
C LYS A 52 4.70 5.29 8.12
N ARG A 53 5.11 6.54 8.41
CA ARG A 53 4.18 7.57 8.93
C ARG A 53 3.05 7.87 7.96
N THR A 54 3.37 7.97 6.67
CA THR A 54 2.39 8.23 5.61
C THR A 54 1.35 7.11 5.54
N VAL A 55 1.80 5.85 5.49
CA VAL A 55 0.95 4.66 5.42
C VAL A 55 0.01 4.55 6.63
N ALA A 56 0.51 4.88 7.82
CA ALA A 56 -0.29 4.93 9.04
C ALA A 56 -1.37 6.02 8.98
N ALA A 57 -0.98 7.24 8.60
CA ALA A 57 -1.93 8.36 8.43
C ALA A 57 -3.02 8.08 7.39
N LEU A 58 -2.72 7.26 6.38
CA LEU A 58 -3.68 6.84 5.36
C LEU A 58 -4.61 5.71 5.84
N GLY A 59 -4.31 5.05 6.95
CA GLY A 59 -5.10 3.97 7.53
C GLY A 59 -5.11 2.68 6.70
N ILE A 60 -4.01 2.42 5.98
CA ILE A 60 -3.83 1.21 5.15
C ILE A 60 -2.72 0.29 5.68
N GLU A 61 -2.04 0.66 6.77
CA GLU A 61 -0.95 -0.12 7.36
C GLU A 61 -1.28 -1.60 7.62
N SER A 62 -2.53 -1.89 8.00
CA SER A 62 -2.96 -3.24 8.36
C SER A 62 -3.11 -4.18 7.17
N CYS A 63 -3.18 -3.65 5.94
CA CYS A 63 -3.22 -4.46 4.72
C CYS A 63 -1.90 -4.45 3.93
N ILE A 64 -0.90 -3.65 4.32
CA ILE A 64 0.41 -3.65 3.66
C ILE A 64 1.35 -4.64 4.36
N ASN A 65 1.89 -5.59 3.60
CA ASN A 65 2.75 -6.65 4.14
C ASN A 65 4.25 -6.29 4.11
N PHE A 66 4.68 -5.47 3.16
CA PHE A 66 6.08 -5.05 3.04
C PHE A 66 6.20 -3.68 2.36
N MET A 67 7.32 -3.00 2.61
CA MET A 67 7.59 -1.67 2.06
C MET A 67 9.08 -1.54 1.72
N THR A 68 9.37 -0.87 0.60
CA THR A 68 10.72 -0.41 0.25
C THR A 68 10.74 1.10 0.08
N GLY A 69 11.80 1.72 0.60
CA GLY A 69 12.04 3.16 0.64
C GLY A 69 13.50 3.46 0.32
N SER A 70 13.84 4.75 0.19
CA SER A 70 15.23 5.22 0.22
C SER A 70 15.84 5.22 1.62
#